data_AF-A0A8T4IXK5-F1
#
_entry.id   AF-A0A8T4IXK5-F1
#
_cell.length_a   1.000
_cell.length_b   1.000
_cell.length_c   1.000
_cell.angle_alpha   90.00
_cell.angle_beta   90.00
_cell.angle_gamma   90.00
#
_symmetry.space_group_name_H-M   'P 1'
#
loop_
_entity.id
_entity.type
_entity.pdbx_description
1 polymer ?
#
loop_
_entity_poly.entity_id
_entity_poly.type
_entity_poly.pdbx_seq_one_letter_code
_entity_poly.pdbx_strand_id
1 'polypeptide(L)' 'MALEFLGTTSKDGDCPTLYRDTETGNIVVQGDRLTDPDHLAQLRDVKASETCVIVPAELLTRFAPKG' A
#
# COMPACT_ATOMS: atom_id res chain seq x y z
N MET A 1 0.91 -11.63 13.67
CA MET A 1 0.48 -10.54 12.77
C MET A 1 -1.03 -10.42 12.78
N ALA A 2 -1.52 -9.37 13.42
CA ALA A 2 -2.91 -8.94 13.35
C ALA A 2 -2.96 -7.58 12.63
N LEU A 3 -3.87 -7.43 11.67
CA LEU A 3 -4.00 -6.23 10.85
C LEU A 3 -5.25 -5.45 11.27
N GLU A 4 -5.06 -4.20 11.66
CA GLU A 4 -6.12 -3.22 11.90
C GLU A 4 -6.40 -2.44 10.62
N PHE A 5 -7.66 -2.35 10.21
CA PHE A 5 -8.08 -1.52 9.08
C PHE A 5 -8.02 -0.04 9.45
N LEU A 6 -7.32 0.76 8.64
CA LEU A 6 -7.23 2.22 8.82
C LEU A 6 -8.15 2.99 7.87
N GLY A 7 -8.38 2.49 6.66
CA GLY A 7 -9.24 3.16 5.70
C GLY A 7 -9.06 2.72 4.26
N THR A 8 -10.02 3.09 3.43
CA THR A 8 -10.00 2.92 1.98
C THR A 8 -10.56 4.17 1.30
N THR A 9 -10.08 4.46 0.09
CA THR A 9 -10.71 5.45 -0.79
C THR A 9 -11.63 4.80 -1.84
N SER A 10 -11.81 3.48 -1.78
CA SER A 10 -12.76 2.77 -2.63
C SER A 10 -14.19 3.13 -2.29
N LYS A 11 -15.00 3.42 -3.32
CA LYS A 11 -16.45 3.61 -3.17
C LYS A 11 -17.23 2.30 -3.38
N ASP A 12 -16.67 1.33 -4.10
CA ASP A 12 -17.40 0.14 -4.58
C ASP A 12 -16.62 -1.19 -4.39
N GLY A 13 -15.67 -1.24 -3.44
CA GLY A 13 -15.04 -2.48 -2.98
C GLY A 13 -13.73 -2.92 -3.65
N ASP A 14 -13.37 -2.33 -4.79
CA ASP A 14 -12.25 -2.81 -5.62
C ASP A 14 -10.92 -2.01 -5.49
N CYS A 15 -10.75 -1.15 -4.49
CA CYS A 15 -9.68 -0.14 -4.49
C CYS A 15 -9.03 0.06 -3.10
N PRO A 16 -7.85 0.69 -3.03
CA PRO A 16 -6.78 0.31 -2.13
C PRO A 16 -7.12 0.56 -0.66
N THR A 17 -6.45 -0.20 0.21
CA THR A 17 -6.74 -0.21 1.64
C THR A 17 -5.46 -0.08 2.43
N LEU A 18 -5.52 0.73 3.49
CA LEU A 18 -4.45 0.91 4.44
C LEU A 18 -4.74 0.12 5.71
N TYR A 19 -3.75 -0.63 6.17
CA TYR A 19 -3.80 -1.38 7.43
C TYR A 19 -2.60 -1.03 8.31
N ARG A 20 -2.75 -1.26 9.61
CA ARG A 20 -1.65 -1.26 10.58
C ARG A 20 -1.43 -2.67 11.09
N ASP A 21 -0.19 -3.13 11.09
CA ASP A 21 0.20 -4.27 11.90
C ASP A 21 0.21 -3.85 13.38
N THR A 22 -0.70 -4.40 14.18
CA THR A 22 -0.87 -4.01 15.58
C THR A 22 0.29 -4.43 16.47
N GLU A 23 1.12 -5.38 16.03
CA GLU A 23 2.27 -5.86 16.79
C GLU A 23 3.49 -4.95 16.61
N THR A 24 3.71 -4.45 15.38
CA THR A 24 4.91 -3.68 15.03
C THR A 24 4.65 -2.18 14.81
N GLY A 25 3.40 -1.80 14.62
CA GLY A 25 3.00 -0.45 14.21
C GLY A 25 3.25 -0.15 12.73
N ASN A 26 3.83 -1.10 11.97
CA ASN A 26 4.11 -0.94 10.55
C ASN A 26 2.82 -0.80 9.73
N ILE A 27 2.95 -0.13 8.59
CA ILE A 27 1.83 0.08 7.66
C ILE A 27 1.88 -0.96 6.55
N VAL A 28 0.72 -1.55 6.25
CA VAL A 28 0.51 -2.44 5.13
C VAL A 28 -0.44 -1.77 4.15
N VAL A 29 -0.05 -1.77 2.86
CA VAL A 29 -0.82 -1.13 1.79
C VAL A 29 -1.30 -2.21 0.82
N GLN A 30 -2.61 -2.34 0.66
CA GLN A 30 -3.22 -3.12 -0.43
C GLN A 30 -3.44 -2.20 -1.63
N GLY A 31 -3.01 -2.62 -2.81
CA GLY A 31 -3.28 -1.93 -4.07
C GLY A 31 -2.97 -2.82 -5.27
N ASP A 32 -3.05 -2.25 -6.47
CA ASP A 32 -2.76 -2.99 -7.70
C ASP A 32 -1.28 -3.17 -7.90
N ARG A 33 -0.85 -4.38 -8.26
CA ARG A 33 0.56 -4.65 -8.52
C ARG A 33 1.05 -3.84 -9.72
N LEU A 34 2.16 -3.13 -9.57
CA LEU A 34 2.87 -2.54 -10.70
C LEU A 34 3.53 -3.68 -11.49
N THR A 35 3.07 -3.90 -12.72
CA THR A 35 3.52 -5.02 -13.57
C THR A 35 4.19 -4.59 -14.86
N ASP A 36 4.07 -3.31 -15.22
CA ASP A 36 4.69 -2.74 -16.42
C ASP A 36 6.22 -2.79 -16.30
N PRO A 37 6.93 -3.51 -17.19
CA PRO A 37 8.38 -3.63 -17.17
C PRO A 37 9.11 -2.28 -17.25
N ASP A 38 8.61 -1.32 -18.02
CA ASP A 38 9.25 -0.02 -18.22
C ASP A 38 9.14 0.84 -16.96
N HIS A 39 8.06 0.71 -16.20
CA HIS A 39 7.92 1.34 -14.88
C HIS A 39 8.76 0.62 -13.82
N LEU A 40 8.79 -0.72 -13.84
CA LEU A 40 9.58 -1.49 -12.89
C LEU A 40 11.09 -1.23 -13.04
N ALA A 41 11.58 -1.04 -14.26
CA ALA A 41 12.98 -0.69 -14.52
C ALA A 41 13.40 0.67 -13.94
N GLN A 42 12.44 1.54 -13.61
CA GLN A 42 12.69 2.84 -12.97
C GLN A 42 12.79 2.75 -11.45
N LEU A 43 12.34 1.64 -10.85
CA LEU A 43 12.43 1.44 -9.41
C LEU A 43 13.88 1.11 -9.02
N ARG A 44 14.24 1.51 -7.80
CA ARG A 44 15.59 1.31 -7.27
C ARG A 44 15.60 0.22 -6.20
N ASP A 45 16.63 -0.62 -6.23
CA ASP A 45 16.97 -1.55 -5.15
C ASP A 45 15.86 -2.54 -4.74
N VAL A 46 14.96 -2.90 -5.69
CA VAL A 46 13.85 -3.83 -5.46
C VAL A 46 14.36 -5.26 -5.34
N LYS A 47 14.10 -5.90 -4.20
CA LYS A 47 14.47 -7.30 -3.96
C LYS A 47 13.48 -8.27 -4.62
N ALA A 48 13.93 -9.50 -4.89
CA ALA A 48 13.07 -10.57 -5.41
C ALA A 48 11.87 -10.91 -4.50
N SER A 49 11.97 -10.63 -3.19
CA SER A 49 10.89 -10.83 -2.22
C SER A 49 9.92 -9.65 -2.13
N GLU A 50 10.20 -8.55 -2.80
CA GLU A 50 9.41 -7.32 -2.73
C GLU A 50 8.44 -7.24 -3.91
N THR A 51 7.32 -6.56 -3.68
CA THR A 51 6.36 -6.21 -4.72
C THR A 51 6.00 -4.75 -4.57
N CYS A 52 5.79 -4.07 -5.68
CA CYS A 52 5.33 -2.68 -5.69
C CYS A 52 3.86 -2.65 -6.08
N VAL A 53 3.10 -1.81 -5.37
CA VAL A 53 1.69 -1.58 -5.66
C VAL A 53 1.46 -0.10 -5.97
N ILE A 54 0.47 0.17 -6.81
CA ILE A 54 -0.01 1.50 -7.14
C ILE A 54 -1.23 1.79 -6.28
N VAL A 55 -1.22 2.93 -5.60
CA VAL A 55 -2.37 3.44 -4.84
C VAL A 55 -2.56 4.93 -5.10
N PRO A 56 -3.80 5.44 -5.13
CA PRO A 56 -4.06 6.87 -5.03
C PRO A 56 -3.35 7.52 -3.85
N ALA A 57 -2.66 8.63 -4.10
CA ALA A 57 -1.94 9.39 -3.06
C ALA A 57 -2.85 9.81 -1.90
N GLU A 58 -4.15 10.05 -2.18
CA GLU A 58 -5.13 10.41 -1.16
C GLU A 58 -5.37 9.31 -0.11
N LEU A 59 -5.08 8.04 -0.40
CA LEU A 59 -5.14 6.98 0.59
C LEU A 59 -4.19 7.27 1.75
N LEU A 60 -2.96 7.68 1.42
CA LEU A 60 -1.94 7.97 2.42
C LEU A 60 -2.23 9.30 3.13
N THR A 61 -2.62 10.35 2.41
CA THR A 61 -2.86 11.65 3.04
C THR A 61 -4.07 11.67 3.96
N ARG A 62 -5.07 10.81 3.71
CA ARG A 62 -6.29 10.71 4.55
C ARG A 62 -6.15 9.76 5.73
N PHE A 63 -5.50 8.61 5.53
CA PHE A 63 -5.56 7.51 6.51
C PHE A 63 -4.22 7.14 7.13
N ALA A 64 -3.09 7.59 6.57
CA ALA A 64 -1.80 7.31 7.19
C ALA A 64 -1.72 8.04 8.54
N PRO A 65 -1.27 7.35 9.61
CA PRO A 65 -1.09 7.98 10.90
C PRO A 65 -0.06 9.11 10.80
N LYS A 66 -0.37 10.22 11.46
CA LYS A 66 0.60 11.30 11.66
C LYS A 66 1.60 10.84 12.73
N GLY A 67 2.88 10.96 12.41
CA GLY A 67 3.98 10.70 13.34
C GLY A 67 4.05 11.74 14.46
#